data_AF-A0A844NWG4-F1
#
_entry.id   AF-A0A844NWG4-F1
#
_cell.length_a   1.000
_cell.length_b   1.000
_cell.length_c   1.000
_cell.angle_alpha   90.00
_cell.angle_beta   90.00
_cell.angle_gamma   90.00
#
_symmetry.space_group_name_H-M   'P 1'
#
loop_
_entity.id
_entity.type
_entity.pdbx_description
1 polymer ?
#
loop_
_entity_poly.entity_id
_entity_poly.type
_entity_poly.pdbx_seq_one_letter_code
_entity_poly.pdbx_strand_id
1 'polypeptide(L)'
;SYQGNNLTITKALLNVIADAKTKVYGDADPSLTYQVSGLKNGDTAGAVLNGGSLSRVAGENVGVYGINQGDLALNSGNYDLSYQGNNLTITKALLNVIADAKTKVYGDADPSLTYQVSGLKNGDTAGAVLNGGSLSRVAGENVGVYGINQGGLGLVSANYDLSYQGNNLTITKALLNVIADAKTKVYGDADPSLTYQVSGLKNGDSAGSILTGGLNRVAGENVGVYGIN
;
A
#
# COMPACT_ATOMS: atom_id res chain seq x y z
N SER A 1 -39.72 28.66 -76.06
CA SER A 1 -38.46 27.95 -75.78
C SER A 1 -38.35 27.80 -74.27
N TYR A 2 -37.98 26.62 -73.77
CA TYR A 2 -37.69 26.45 -72.34
C TYR A 2 -36.22 26.79 -72.11
N GLN A 3 -35.93 27.88 -71.38
CA GLN A 3 -34.59 28.09 -70.82
C GLN A 3 -34.53 27.35 -69.48
N GLY A 4 -33.86 26.20 -69.46
CA GLY A 4 -33.61 25.47 -68.23
C GLY A 4 -32.58 26.19 -67.38
N ASN A 5 -32.89 26.38 -66.09
CA ASN A 5 -31.91 26.72 -65.07
C ASN A 5 -31.43 25.44 -64.38
N ASN A 6 -30.22 25.45 -63.84
CA ASN A 6 -29.67 24.31 -63.11
C ASN A 6 -30.05 24.36 -61.62
N LEU A 7 -30.40 23.22 -61.05
CA LEU A 7 -30.46 23.01 -59.60
C LEU A 7 -29.09 22.53 -59.11
N THR A 8 -28.53 23.20 -58.10
CA THR A 8 -27.31 22.77 -57.42
C THR A 8 -27.66 22.21 -56.05
N ILE A 9 -27.19 20.99 -55.76
CA ILE A 9 -27.28 20.38 -54.43
C ILE A 9 -25.90 20.48 -53.78
N THR A 10 -25.84 21.06 -52.59
CA THR A 10 -24.63 21.16 -51.78
C THR A 10 -24.57 20.01 -50.79
N LYS A 11 -23.35 19.68 -50.34
CA LYS A 11 -23.15 18.67 -49.30
C LYS A 11 -23.80 19.07 -47.99
N ALA A 12 -24.22 18.08 -47.21
CA ALA A 12 -24.64 18.29 -45.83
C ALA A 12 -23.44 18.22 -44.87
N LEU A 13 -23.50 18.95 -43.75
CA LEU A 13 -22.49 18.82 -42.70
C LEU A 13 -22.80 17.61 -41.81
N LEU A 14 -21.82 16.73 -41.63
CA LEU A 14 -21.87 15.64 -40.66
C LEU A 14 -20.94 15.99 -39.48
N ASN A 15 -21.50 16.09 -38.29
CA ASN A 15 -20.73 16.37 -37.07
C ASN A 15 -20.42 15.05 -36.36
N VAL A 16 -19.14 14.83 -36.07
CA VAL A 16 -18.65 13.72 -35.25
C VAL A 16 -17.94 14.27 -34.03
N ILE A 17 -18.42 13.92 -32.84
CA ILE A 17 -17.86 14.40 -31.58
C ILE A 17 -17.39 13.19 -30.78
N ALA A 18 -16.10 13.15 -30.44
CA ALA A 18 -15.57 12.08 -29.60
C ALA A 18 -16.14 12.15 -28.18
N ASP A 19 -16.41 10.98 -27.59
CA ASP A 19 -16.78 10.88 -26.20
C ASP A 19 -15.53 11.01 -25.32
N ALA A 20 -15.64 11.74 -24.20
CA ALA A 20 -14.60 11.76 -23.18
C ALA A 20 -14.44 10.36 -22.56
N LYS A 21 -13.21 10.01 -22.22
CA LYS A 21 -12.89 8.72 -21.61
C LYS A 21 -12.01 8.91 -20.39
N THR A 22 -12.01 7.90 -19.53
CA THR A 22 -11.10 7.83 -18.38
C THR A 22 -10.55 6.43 -18.21
N LYS A 23 -9.33 6.31 -17.69
CA LYS A 23 -8.74 5.05 -17.23
C LYS A 23 -7.86 5.30 -16.01
N VAL A 24 -7.55 4.26 -15.26
CA VAL A 24 -6.54 4.30 -14.21
C VAL A 24 -5.16 3.99 -14.82
N TYR A 25 -4.10 4.55 -14.24
CA TYR A 25 -2.72 4.31 -14.65
C TYR A 25 -2.41 2.81 -14.80
N GLY A 26 -1.92 2.43 -15.99
CA GLY A 26 -1.53 1.06 -16.31
C GLY A 26 -2.70 0.09 -16.57
N ASP A 27 -3.95 0.55 -16.54
CA ASP A 27 -5.08 -0.22 -17.08
C ASP A 27 -5.10 -0.12 -18.62
N ALA A 28 -5.77 -1.06 -19.28
CA ALA A 28 -5.93 -1.00 -20.73
C ALA A 28 -6.75 0.22 -21.15
N ASP A 29 -6.51 0.70 -22.38
CA ASP A 29 -7.31 1.79 -22.92
C ASP A 29 -8.77 1.36 -23.11
N PRO A 30 -9.73 2.24 -22.75
CA PRO A 30 -11.13 1.99 -23.07
C PRO A 30 -11.35 2.10 -24.57
N SER A 31 -12.41 1.44 -25.07
CA SER A 31 -12.84 1.67 -26.45
C SER A 31 -13.22 3.14 -26.65
N LEU A 32 -12.63 3.75 -27.68
CA LEU A 32 -12.91 5.12 -28.09
C LEU A 32 -14.22 5.14 -28.88
N THR A 33 -15.13 6.03 -28.49
CA THR A 33 -16.47 6.14 -29.08
C THR A 33 -16.76 7.58 -29.45
N TYR A 34 -17.78 7.79 -30.27
CA TYR A 34 -18.19 9.11 -30.74
C TYR A 34 -19.70 9.16 -30.98
N GLN A 35 -20.23 10.38 -30.97
CA GLN A 35 -21.59 10.70 -31.38
C GLN A 35 -21.58 11.26 -32.80
N VAL A 36 -22.61 10.91 -33.59
CA VAL A 36 -22.80 11.42 -34.96
C VAL A 36 -24.11 12.19 -35.04
N SER A 37 -24.08 13.37 -35.65
CA SER A 37 -25.28 14.16 -35.94
C SER A 37 -25.18 14.83 -37.32
N GLY A 38 -26.32 15.25 -37.87
CA GLY A 38 -26.38 15.89 -39.19
C GLY A 38 -26.72 14.96 -40.35
N LEU A 39 -26.92 13.66 -40.10
CA LEU A 39 -27.43 12.70 -41.08
C LEU A 39 -28.76 13.17 -41.70
N LYS A 40 -28.93 12.91 -42.99
CA LYS A 40 -30.10 13.30 -43.79
C LYS A 40 -30.72 12.09 -44.46
N ASN A 41 -31.97 12.23 -44.89
CA ASN A 41 -32.66 11.25 -45.73
C ASN A 41 -32.70 9.81 -45.18
N GLY A 42 -32.66 9.63 -43.85
CA GLY A 42 -32.64 8.30 -43.23
C GLY A 42 -31.28 7.59 -43.28
N ASP A 43 -30.21 8.28 -43.68
CA ASP A 43 -28.85 7.73 -43.65
C ASP A 43 -28.44 7.32 -42.22
N THR A 44 -27.59 6.30 -42.14
CA THR A 44 -27.01 5.82 -40.88
C THR A 44 -25.51 6.12 -40.83
N ALA A 45 -24.95 6.23 -39.62
CA ALA A 45 -23.52 6.47 -39.45
C ALA A 45 -22.65 5.41 -40.15
N GLY A 46 -23.01 4.13 -40.05
CA GLY A 46 -22.28 3.03 -40.71
C GLY A 46 -22.37 3.04 -42.24
N ALA A 47 -23.37 3.71 -42.81
CA ALA A 47 -23.50 3.88 -44.26
C ALA A 47 -22.70 5.08 -44.80
N VAL A 48 -22.36 6.05 -43.94
CA VAL A 48 -21.71 7.33 -44.32
C VAL A 48 -20.25 7.41 -43.89
N LEU A 49 -19.85 6.63 -42.87
CA LEU A 49 -18.48 6.55 -42.37
C LEU A 49 -17.81 5.25 -42.83
N ASN A 50 -16.49 5.28 -43.01
CA ASN A 50 -15.67 4.16 -43.49
C ASN A 50 -15.45 3.02 -42.47
N GLY A 51 -16.02 3.11 -41.27
CA GLY A 51 -15.74 2.18 -40.17
C GLY A 51 -14.35 2.32 -39.55
N GLY A 52 -13.62 3.39 -39.90
CA GLY A 52 -12.34 3.74 -39.30
C GLY A 52 -12.47 4.00 -37.80
N SER A 53 -11.34 3.97 -37.09
CA SER A 53 -11.29 4.13 -35.64
C SER A 53 -10.73 5.49 -35.26
N LEU A 54 -11.19 6.01 -34.11
CA LEU A 54 -10.52 7.12 -33.45
C LEU A 54 -9.13 6.68 -32.96
N SER A 55 -8.24 7.65 -32.78
CA SER A 55 -6.94 7.44 -32.15
C SER A 55 -6.79 8.37 -30.95
N ARG A 56 -5.77 8.16 -30.13
CA ARG A 56 -5.43 9.09 -29.05
C ARG A 56 -3.96 9.49 -29.10
N VAL A 57 -3.63 10.60 -28.45
CA VAL A 57 -2.26 10.98 -28.17
C VAL A 57 -1.60 9.91 -27.30
N ALA A 58 -0.37 9.51 -27.67
CA ALA A 58 0.40 8.51 -26.97
C ALA A 58 0.86 9.01 -25.59
N GLY A 59 1.14 8.06 -24.70
CA GLY A 59 1.56 8.30 -23.32
C GLY A 59 0.66 7.56 -22.33
N GLU A 60 1.23 7.25 -21.18
CA GLU A 60 0.58 6.38 -20.20
C GLU A 60 0.63 6.92 -18.77
N ASN A 61 1.42 7.96 -18.50
CA ASN A 61 1.44 8.61 -17.19
C ASN A 61 0.11 9.29 -16.88
N VAL A 62 -0.11 9.58 -15.60
CA VAL A 62 -1.28 10.37 -15.17
C VAL A 62 -1.31 11.70 -15.89
N GLY A 63 -2.45 12.03 -16.48
CA GLY A 63 -2.59 13.19 -17.35
C GLY A 63 -3.80 13.13 -18.26
N VAL A 64 -3.88 14.10 -19.16
CA VAL A 64 -4.98 14.25 -20.12
C VAL A 64 -4.41 14.11 -21.53
N TYR A 65 -5.02 13.25 -22.33
CA TYR A 65 -4.57 12.89 -23.67
C TYR A 65 -5.69 13.10 -24.67
N GLY A 66 -5.41 13.86 -25.74
CA GLY A 66 -6.41 14.13 -26.78
C GLY A 66 -6.83 12.86 -27.53
N ILE A 67 -8.13 12.73 -27.77
CA ILE A 67 -8.75 11.77 -28.68
C ILE A 67 -8.92 12.48 -30.01
N ASN A 68 -8.28 11.94 -31.03
CA ASN A 68 -8.21 12.46 -32.39
C ASN A 68 -9.05 11.59 -33.33
N GLN A 69 -9.34 12.14 -34.51
CA GLN A 69 -10.17 11.49 -35.52
C GLN A 69 -9.66 10.10 -35.94
N GLY A 70 -8.33 9.90 -35.88
CA GLY A 70 -7.69 8.68 -36.35
C GLY A 70 -7.97 8.46 -37.84
N ASP A 71 -8.35 7.24 -38.19
CA ASP A 71 -8.63 6.83 -39.57
C ASP A 71 -10.12 6.91 -39.92
N LEU A 72 -10.93 7.45 -39.02
CA LEU A 72 -12.35 7.69 -39.26
C LEU A 72 -12.52 8.72 -40.37
N ALA A 73 -13.19 8.35 -41.45
CA ALA A 73 -13.45 9.24 -42.58
C ALA A 73 -14.81 8.96 -43.19
N LEU A 74 -15.26 9.86 -44.06
CA LEU A 74 -16.45 9.63 -44.88
C LEU A 74 -16.15 8.57 -45.95
N ASN A 75 -17.13 7.72 -46.23
CA ASN A 75 -17.15 6.87 -47.43
C ASN A 75 -18.18 7.37 -48.47
N SER A 76 -18.83 8.50 -48.21
CA SER A 76 -19.86 9.13 -49.04
C SER A 76 -19.45 10.54 -49.47
N GLY A 77 -19.75 10.88 -50.74
CA GLY A 77 -19.51 12.22 -51.29
C GLY A 77 -20.57 13.26 -50.93
N ASN A 78 -21.66 12.86 -50.25
CA ASN A 78 -22.81 13.73 -49.95
C ASN A 78 -22.61 14.62 -48.71
N TYR A 79 -21.55 14.39 -47.95
CA TYR A 79 -21.28 15.08 -46.69
C TYR A 79 -19.90 15.74 -46.68
N ASP A 80 -19.78 16.81 -45.89
CA ASP A 80 -18.51 17.30 -45.36
C ASP A 80 -18.43 16.91 -43.88
N LEU A 81 -17.25 16.45 -43.42
CA LEU A 81 -17.05 15.96 -42.05
C LEU A 81 -16.49 17.08 -41.16
N SER A 82 -17.19 17.37 -40.07
CA SER A 82 -16.67 18.18 -38.98
C SER A 82 -16.39 17.28 -37.77
N TYR A 83 -15.12 17.08 -37.49
CA TYR A 83 -14.68 16.30 -36.33
C TYR A 83 -14.32 17.22 -35.17
N GLN A 84 -14.86 16.92 -33.99
CA GLN A 84 -14.48 17.53 -32.72
C GLN A 84 -13.90 16.47 -31.79
N GLY A 85 -12.62 16.63 -31.44
CA GLY A 85 -11.93 15.76 -30.49
C GLY A 85 -12.42 15.94 -29.05
N ASN A 86 -11.98 15.03 -28.19
CA ASN A 86 -12.21 15.07 -26.74
C ASN A 86 -10.99 14.49 -26.01
N ASN A 87 -11.08 14.14 -24.74
CA ASN A 87 -9.92 13.67 -23.97
C ASN A 87 -10.13 12.29 -23.35
N LEU A 88 -9.05 11.51 -23.31
CA LEU A 88 -8.83 10.41 -22.38
C LEU A 88 -8.05 10.95 -21.17
N THR A 89 -8.64 10.85 -19.98
CA THR A 89 -7.94 11.20 -18.72
C THR A 89 -7.41 9.93 -18.05
N ILE A 90 -6.11 9.89 -17.77
CA ILE A 90 -5.48 8.83 -16.98
C ILE A 90 -5.41 9.31 -15.54
N THR A 91 -6.10 8.63 -14.63
CA THR A 91 -6.08 8.90 -13.19
C THR A 91 -5.07 8.02 -12.47
N LYS A 92 -4.70 8.42 -11.25
CA LYS A 92 -3.71 7.68 -10.45
C LYS A 92 -4.21 6.28 -10.08
N ALA A 93 -3.27 5.34 -10.04
CA ALA A 93 -3.51 4.03 -9.43
C ALA A 93 -3.33 4.09 -7.92
N LEU A 94 -4.01 3.20 -7.19
CA LEU A 94 -3.80 3.07 -5.74
C LEU A 94 -2.62 2.14 -5.46
N LEU A 95 -1.62 2.63 -4.74
CA LEU A 95 -0.54 1.82 -4.18
C LEU A 95 -0.82 1.56 -2.71
N ASN A 96 -0.97 0.30 -2.32
CA ASN A 96 -1.19 -0.09 -0.93
C ASN A 96 0.13 -0.54 -0.30
N VAL A 97 0.45 0.02 0.86
CA VAL A 97 1.58 -0.38 1.69
C VAL A 97 1.07 -0.78 3.07
N ILE A 98 1.39 -2.01 3.47
CA ILE A 98 0.95 -2.57 4.75
C ILE A 98 2.19 -2.96 5.56
N ALA A 99 2.34 -2.41 6.76
CA ALA A 99 3.42 -2.80 7.65
C ALA A 99 3.26 -4.24 8.13
N ASP A 100 4.37 -4.96 8.24
CA ASP A 100 4.39 -6.28 8.84
C ASP A 100 4.35 -6.16 10.37
N ALA A 101 3.56 -7.02 11.02
CA ALA A 101 3.60 -7.16 12.46
C ALA A 101 4.98 -7.68 12.90
N LYS A 102 5.44 -7.20 14.05
CA LYS A 102 6.74 -7.57 14.61
C LYS A 102 6.60 -7.96 16.07
N THR A 103 7.58 -8.71 16.56
CA THR A 103 7.68 -9.05 17.97
C THR A 103 9.13 -8.94 18.40
N LYS A 104 9.36 -8.59 19.66
CA LYS A 104 10.65 -8.74 20.33
C LYS A 104 10.44 -9.11 21.78
N VAL A 105 11.50 -9.60 22.42
CA VAL A 105 11.52 -9.81 23.87
C VAL A 105 11.97 -8.53 24.56
N TYR A 106 11.48 -8.27 25.77
CA TYR A 106 11.89 -7.14 26.60
C TYR A 106 13.43 -7.06 26.72
N GLY A 107 13.96 -5.87 26.44
CA GLY A 107 15.40 -5.58 26.44
C GLY A 107 16.19 -6.11 25.25
N ASP A 108 15.56 -6.80 24.30
CA ASP A 108 16.19 -7.10 23.00
C ASP A 108 16.08 -5.90 22.05
N ALA A 109 16.98 -5.82 21.08
CA ALA A 109 16.95 -4.78 20.06
C ALA A 109 15.69 -4.89 19.19
N ASP A 110 15.28 -3.77 18.59
CA ASP A 110 14.17 -3.78 17.64
C ASP A 110 14.50 -4.61 16.40
N PRO A 111 13.55 -5.42 15.90
CA PRO A 111 13.69 -6.05 14.61
C PRO A 111 13.60 -5.00 13.50
N SER A 112 14.16 -5.32 12.33
CA SER A 112 13.94 -4.50 11.13
C SER A 112 12.45 -4.43 10.80
N LEU A 113 11.94 -3.21 10.65
CA LEU A 113 10.57 -2.95 10.24
C LEU A 113 10.45 -3.18 8.73
N THR A 114 9.48 -3.98 8.32
CA THR A 114 9.25 -4.36 6.91
C THR A 114 7.79 -4.08 6.55
N TYR A 115 7.52 -4.09 5.25
CA TYR A 115 6.18 -3.86 4.70
C TYR A 115 6.00 -4.61 3.39
N GLN A 116 4.75 -4.86 3.07
CA GLN A 116 4.31 -5.40 1.80
C GLN A 116 3.72 -4.30 0.93
N VAL A 117 4.01 -4.35 -0.38
CA VAL A 117 3.51 -3.40 -1.37
C VAL A 117 2.61 -4.14 -2.37
N SER A 118 1.45 -3.59 -2.69
CA SER A 118 0.55 -4.09 -3.72
C SER A 118 -0.08 -2.95 -4.51
N GLY A 119 -0.63 -3.27 -5.69
CA GLY A 119 -1.23 -2.27 -6.59
C GLY A 119 -0.24 -1.63 -7.57
N LEU A 120 1.00 -2.11 -7.64
CA LEU A 120 1.96 -1.74 -8.69
C LEU A 120 1.38 -2.08 -10.08
N LYS A 121 1.61 -1.20 -11.04
CA LYS A 121 1.12 -1.26 -12.41
C LYS A 121 2.28 -1.14 -13.38
N ASN A 122 2.03 -1.51 -14.64
CA ASN A 122 2.97 -1.29 -15.75
C ASN A 122 4.41 -1.82 -15.54
N GLY A 123 4.57 -2.88 -14.73
CA GLY A 123 5.90 -3.43 -14.41
C GLY A 123 6.72 -2.60 -13.42
N ASP A 124 6.12 -1.58 -12.78
CA ASP A 124 6.78 -0.79 -11.75
C ASP A 124 7.23 -1.63 -10.56
N THR A 125 8.29 -1.17 -9.90
CA THR A 125 8.82 -1.77 -8.67
C THR A 125 8.63 -0.82 -7.49
N ALA A 126 8.51 -1.38 -6.28
CA ALA A 126 8.40 -0.58 -5.06
C ALA A 126 9.55 0.43 -4.90
N GLY A 127 10.78 0.03 -5.21
CA GLY A 127 11.96 0.91 -5.13
C GLY A 127 11.98 2.06 -6.15
N ALA A 128 11.22 1.95 -7.25
CA ALA A 128 11.10 3.02 -8.25
C ALA A 128 9.99 4.02 -7.89
N VAL A 129 8.95 3.59 -7.16
CA VAL A 129 7.78 4.43 -6.86
C VAL A 129 7.80 5.02 -5.44
N LEU A 130 8.59 4.45 -4.52
CA LEU A 130 8.77 4.93 -3.15
C LEU A 130 10.13 5.61 -2.96
N ASN A 131 10.23 6.54 -2.01
CA ASN A 131 11.42 7.34 -1.73
C ASN A 131 12.56 6.61 -0.99
N GLY A 132 12.45 5.29 -0.78
CA GLY A 132 13.40 4.52 0.02
C GLY A 132 13.39 4.87 1.52
N GLY A 133 12.42 5.66 1.99
CA GLY A 133 12.23 5.96 3.40
C GLY A 133 11.90 4.72 4.22
N SER A 134 11.99 4.84 5.54
CA SER A 134 11.75 3.74 6.47
C SER A 134 10.52 3.97 7.32
N LEU A 135 9.90 2.86 7.74
CA LEU A 135 8.86 2.87 8.77
C LEU A 135 9.42 3.34 10.11
N SER A 136 8.54 3.79 10.99
CA SER A 136 8.88 4.07 12.39
C SER A 136 7.91 3.33 13.30
N ARG A 137 8.22 3.25 14.60
CA ARG A 137 7.27 2.76 15.60
C ARG A 137 7.08 3.76 16.73
N VAL A 138 5.98 3.59 17.47
CA VAL A 138 5.76 4.27 18.74
C VAL A 138 6.85 3.86 19.74
N ALA A 139 7.40 4.85 20.45
CA ALA A 139 8.46 4.65 21.42
C ALA A 139 7.96 3.92 22.68
N GLY A 140 8.89 3.24 23.35
CA GLY A 140 8.66 2.50 24.60
C GLY A 140 9.24 1.10 24.55
N GLU A 141 9.66 0.61 25.72
CA GLU A 141 10.40 -0.66 25.85
C GLU A 141 9.72 -1.67 26.78
N ASN A 142 8.75 -1.24 27.58
CA ASN A 142 8.02 -2.15 28.47
C ASN A 142 7.18 -3.15 27.67
N VAL A 143 6.89 -4.30 28.27
CA VAL A 143 5.98 -5.31 27.70
C VAL A 143 4.66 -4.65 27.31
N GLY A 144 4.25 -4.83 26.06
CA GLY A 144 3.13 -4.10 25.50
C GLY A 144 3.09 -4.15 23.97
N VAL A 145 2.16 -3.39 23.40
CA VAL A 145 1.93 -3.30 21.95
C VAL A 145 2.18 -1.86 21.51
N TYR A 146 2.99 -1.70 20.47
CA TYR A 146 3.43 -0.40 19.96
C TYR A 146 3.17 -0.32 18.46
N GLY A 147 2.46 0.72 18.03
CA GLY A 147 2.12 0.90 16.61
C GLY A 147 3.35 1.13 15.73
N ILE A 148 3.37 0.50 14.56
CA ILE A 148 4.28 0.72 13.44
C ILE A 148 3.58 1.68 12.48
N ASN A 149 4.19 2.84 12.29
CA ASN A 149 3.70 3.95 11.49
C ASN A 149 4.53 4.09 10.20
N GLN A 150 3.99 4.87 9.26
CA GLN A 150 4.60 5.09 7.94
C GLN A 150 6.03 5.65 8.01
N GLY A 151 6.34 6.40 9.07
CA GLY A 151 7.65 7.02 9.24
C GLY A 151 7.98 7.98 8.09
N GLY A 152 9.19 7.83 7.52
CA GLY A 152 9.65 8.62 6.39
C GLY A 152 9.31 8.04 5.02
N LEU A 153 8.61 6.90 4.96
CA LEU A 153 8.24 6.27 3.70
C LEU A 153 7.22 7.13 2.95
N GLY A 154 7.46 7.39 1.67
CA GLY A 154 6.56 8.20 0.84
C GLY A 154 6.68 7.87 -0.64
N LEU A 155 5.77 8.41 -1.45
CA LEU A 155 5.80 8.29 -2.90
C LEU A 155 6.80 9.27 -3.52
N VAL A 156 7.42 8.82 -4.61
CA VAL A 156 8.12 9.69 -5.57
C VAL A 156 7.45 9.69 -6.95
N SER A 157 6.62 8.68 -7.24
CA SER A 157 5.86 8.62 -8.49
C SER A 157 4.60 9.46 -8.44
N ALA A 158 4.36 10.26 -9.49
CA ALA A 158 3.13 11.03 -9.67
C ALA A 158 1.94 10.18 -10.16
N ASN A 159 2.19 8.91 -10.53
CA ASN A 159 1.19 8.03 -11.11
C ASN A 159 0.35 7.26 -10.08
N TYR A 160 0.69 7.39 -8.79
CA TYR A 160 0.01 6.68 -7.71
C TYR A 160 -0.48 7.63 -6.62
N ASP A 161 -1.53 7.20 -5.94
CA ASP A 161 -1.84 7.65 -4.58
C ASP A 161 -1.43 6.54 -3.59
N LEU A 162 -0.91 6.93 -2.43
CA LEU A 162 -0.42 6.00 -1.40
C LEU A 162 -1.48 5.78 -0.33
N SER A 163 -1.86 4.52 -0.13
CA SER A 163 -2.64 4.08 1.02
C SER A 163 -1.73 3.29 1.94
N TYR A 164 -1.41 3.86 3.10
CA TYR A 164 -0.61 3.20 4.11
C TYR A 164 -1.49 2.65 5.23
N GLN A 165 -1.26 1.39 5.60
CA GLN A 165 -1.86 0.75 6.76
C GLN A 165 -0.75 0.31 7.73
N GLY A 166 -0.81 0.85 8.95
CA GLY A 166 0.09 0.47 10.04
C GLY A 166 -0.19 -0.92 10.60
N ASN A 167 0.73 -1.40 11.44
CA ASN A 167 0.61 -2.65 12.18
C ASN A 167 1.27 -2.50 13.55
N ASN A 168 1.56 -3.57 14.29
CA ASN A 168 2.12 -3.47 15.64
C ASN A 168 3.45 -4.21 15.80
N LEU A 169 4.31 -3.65 16.65
CA LEU A 169 5.39 -4.34 17.31
C LEU A 169 4.94 -4.72 18.73
N THR A 170 4.98 -6.00 19.05
CA THR A 170 4.67 -6.53 20.39
C THR A 170 5.93 -6.86 21.15
N ILE A 171 6.10 -6.27 22.33
CA ILE A 171 7.18 -6.60 23.26
C ILE A 171 6.68 -7.64 24.25
N THR A 172 7.32 -8.81 24.29
CA THR A 172 6.99 -9.92 25.19
C THR A 172 7.92 -9.97 26.40
N LYS A 173 7.54 -10.74 27.43
CA LYS A 173 8.33 -10.86 28.65
C LYS A 173 9.67 -11.55 28.39
N ALA A 174 10.73 -11.02 28.99
CA ALA A 174 11.99 -11.75 29.13
C ALA A 174 11.85 -12.85 30.18
N LEU A 175 12.57 -13.96 29.99
CA LEU A 175 12.67 -15.00 31.00
C LEU A 175 13.69 -14.56 32.07
N LEU A 176 13.23 -14.51 33.32
CA LEU A 176 14.07 -14.32 34.48
C LEU A 176 14.19 -15.65 35.23
N ASN A 177 15.40 -16.05 35.58
CA ASN A 177 15.66 -17.27 36.32
C ASN A 177 16.24 -16.93 37.70
N VAL A 178 15.66 -17.50 38.74
CA VAL A 178 16.08 -17.31 40.14
C VAL A 178 16.34 -18.68 40.73
N ILE A 179 17.56 -18.90 41.23
CA ILE A 179 18.00 -20.16 41.81
C ILE A 179 18.48 -19.89 43.23
N ALA A 180 17.88 -20.53 44.23
CA ALA A 180 18.38 -20.48 45.60
C ALA A 180 19.72 -21.21 45.71
N ASP A 181 20.68 -20.60 46.40
CA ASP A 181 21.96 -21.24 46.69
C ASP A 181 21.76 -22.35 47.73
N ALA A 182 22.42 -23.49 47.52
CA ALA A 182 22.47 -24.54 48.53
C ALA A 182 23.19 -24.05 49.79
N LYS A 183 22.64 -24.37 50.96
CA LYS A 183 23.21 -24.02 52.26
C LYS A 183 23.27 -25.26 53.16
N THR A 184 24.21 -25.25 54.10
CA THR A 184 24.36 -26.28 55.13
C THR A 184 24.49 -25.63 56.50
N LYS A 185 24.12 -26.37 57.56
CA LYS A 185 24.36 -26.01 58.95
C LYS A 185 24.69 -27.25 59.77
N VAL A 186 25.33 -27.09 60.92
CA VAL A 186 25.51 -28.17 61.89
C VAL A 186 24.26 -28.26 62.78
N TYR A 187 23.93 -29.46 63.25
CA TYR A 187 22.79 -29.66 64.15
C TYR A 187 22.91 -28.79 65.42
N GLY A 188 21.86 -28.02 65.71
CA GLY A 188 21.82 -27.09 66.84
C GLY A 188 22.29 -25.67 66.52
N ASP A 189 22.93 -25.45 65.37
CA ASP A 189 23.32 -24.10 64.93
C ASP A 189 22.11 -23.33 64.37
N ALA A 190 22.23 -21.99 64.44
CA ALA A 190 21.32 -21.08 63.78
C ALA A 190 21.34 -21.27 62.25
N ASP A 191 20.25 -20.88 61.60
CA ASP A 191 20.16 -20.96 60.15
C ASP A 191 21.11 -19.96 59.47
N PRO A 192 21.79 -20.37 58.38
CA PRO A 192 22.62 -19.46 57.62
C PRO A 192 21.74 -18.44 56.87
N SER A 193 22.34 -17.30 56.51
CA SER A 193 21.69 -16.36 55.59
C SER A 193 21.45 -17.04 54.24
N LEU A 194 20.18 -17.01 53.81
CA LEU A 194 19.76 -17.58 52.53
C LEU A 194 20.11 -16.60 51.41
N THR A 195 20.65 -17.12 50.31
CA THR A 195 21.05 -16.33 49.14
C THR A 195 20.55 -17.00 47.86
N TYR A 196 20.41 -16.22 46.79
CA TYR A 196 20.02 -16.71 45.48
C TYR A 196 20.88 -16.06 44.40
N GLN A 197 20.91 -16.71 43.24
CA GLN A 197 21.45 -16.18 42.00
C GLN A 197 20.32 -15.85 41.04
N VAL A 198 20.46 -14.74 40.32
CA VAL A 198 19.52 -14.31 39.29
C VAL A 198 20.24 -14.22 37.95
N SER A 199 19.62 -14.75 36.91
CA SER A 199 20.06 -14.58 35.53
C SER A 199 18.88 -14.21 34.62
N GLY A 200 19.19 -13.65 33.44
CA GLY A 200 18.16 -13.19 32.50
C GLY A 200 17.66 -11.77 32.75
N LEU A 201 18.30 -11.01 33.63
CA LEU A 201 18.07 -9.57 33.79
C LEU A 201 18.36 -8.85 32.46
N LYS A 202 17.51 -7.88 32.12
CA LYS A 202 17.55 -7.14 30.85
C LYS A 202 17.52 -5.64 31.13
N ASN A 203 17.92 -4.83 30.15
CA ASN A 203 17.76 -3.36 30.20
C ASN A 203 18.32 -2.66 31.46
N GLY A 204 19.40 -3.20 32.05
CA GLY A 204 19.99 -2.65 33.29
C GLY A 204 19.21 -2.96 34.56
N ASP A 205 18.19 -3.83 34.51
CA ASP A 205 17.45 -4.28 35.67
C ASP A 205 18.38 -4.97 36.68
N SER A 206 18.11 -4.77 37.96
CA SER A 206 18.77 -5.47 39.06
C SER A 206 17.79 -6.40 39.78
N ALA A 207 18.28 -7.48 40.37
CA ALA A 207 17.47 -8.40 41.15
C ALA A 207 16.66 -7.66 42.25
N GLY A 208 17.31 -6.76 43.00
CA GLY A 208 16.66 -6.01 44.08
C GLY A 208 15.61 -4.99 43.62
N SER A 209 15.63 -4.57 42.35
CA SER A 209 14.62 -3.66 41.79
C SER A 209 13.37 -4.36 41.27
N ILE A 210 13.46 -5.65 40.94
CA ILE A 210 12.36 -6.38 40.28
C ILE A 210 11.82 -7.56 41.09
N LEU A 211 12.61 -8.11 42.00
CA LEU A 211 12.19 -9.17 42.91
C LEU A 211 11.77 -8.57 44.25
N THR A 212 10.60 -8.95 44.72
CA THR A 212 10.11 -8.61 46.05
C THR A 212 9.94 -9.90 46.86
N GLY A 213 10.34 -9.87 48.13
CA GLY A 213 10.30 -11.05 49.01
C GLY A 213 11.69 -11.54 49.41
N GLY A 214 11.73 -12.63 50.16
CA GLY A 214 12.96 -13.28 50.60
C GLY A 214 12.82 -14.80 50.53
N LEU A 215 13.95 -15.49 50.54
CA LEU A 215 13.96 -16.95 50.60
C LEU A 215 13.50 -17.43 51.97
N ASN A 216 12.81 -18.57 51.98
CA ASN A 216 12.49 -19.35 53.17
C ASN A 216 13.00 -20.78 52.99
N ARG A 217 13.22 -21.48 54.09
CA ARG A 217 13.47 -22.93 54.07
C ARG A 217 12.32 -23.69 54.70
N VAL A 218 12.17 -24.95 54.30
CA VAL A 218 11.26 -25.89 54.98
C VAL A 218 11.70 -26.07 56.44
N ALA A 219 10.73 -26.01 57.36
CA ALA A 219 10.99 -26.13 58.80
C ALA A 219 11.44 -27.54 59.20
N GLY A 220 12.26 -27.61 60.26
CA GLY A 220 12.77 -28.85 60.84
C GLY A 220 14.25 -28.74 61.22
N GLU A 221 14.64 -29.47 62.27
CA GLU A 221 15.97 -29.37 62.89
C GLU A 221 16.74 -30.70 62.89
N ASN A 222 16.08 -31.82 62.59
CA ASN A 222 16.76 -33.11 62.51
C ASN A 222 17.72 -33.15 61.31
N VAL A 223 18.72 -34.04 61.35
CA VAL A 223 19.63 -34.22 60.21
C VAL A 223 18.83 -34.68 58.99
N GLY A 224 18.93 -33.93 57.90
CA GLY A 224 18.19 -34.18 56.67
C GLY A 224 18.36 -33.06 55.63
N VAL A 225 17.65 -33.19 54.51
CA VAL A 225 17.61 -32.18 53.45
C VAL A 225 16.31 -31.41 53.54
N TYR A 226 16.41 -30.08 53.54
CA TYR A 226 15.29 -29.16 53.61
C TYR A 226 15.33 -28.24 52.39
N GLY A 227 14.23 -28.12 51.66
CA GLY A 227 14.15 -27.25 50.48
C GLY A 227 14.25 -25.76 50.85
N ILE A 228 14.88 -24.97 49.98
CA ILE A 228 14.94 -23.50 50.04
C ILE A 228 14.14 -22.95 48.84
N ASN A 229 13.18 -22.07 49.08
CA ASN A 229 12.34 -21.44 48.04
C ASN A 229 12.14 -19.95 48.29
#